data_AF-A0AAJ1MJV6-F1
#
_entry.id   AF-A0AAJ1MJV6-F1
#
_cell.length_a   1.000
_cell.length_b   1.000
_cell.length_c   1.000
_cell.angle_alpha   90.00
_cell.angle_beta   90.00
_cell.angle_gamma   90.00
#
_symmetry.space_group_name_H-M   'P 1'
#
loop_
_entity.id
_entity.type
_entity.pdbx_description
1 polymer ?
#
loop_
_entity_poly.entity_id
_entity_poly.type
_entity_poly.pdbx_seq_one_letter_code
_entity_poly.pdbx_strand_id
1 'polypeptide(L)'
;MKINLKSVIEGRGFFKRYLLFLIPLIVIIIFSTATNDSLPLLSSLASIVQSYLYMLLWIAVLIYIVPSVSFRDEGFAFSGSVGEFAPKMLKWYLLTIITLGIYSPWMIRNLADYCLSRLSYKEDSGEFLSSPGKLLKYILLTLYLPLIILTVLFVILMQARIDSYAYSNAGAIAVPTFLFMVFLFLIIIPFMYYYFVWLLNIRLGSYRLEFRNSMKSFAGFLIPQLLLCLITCFIYYPAAVVKIYSYLVNGSVFIDDEGLVRGGFGFDGKTGKGWGLIWGQGLLTVLTAGIYGPWAIAKISNWVLNNTGIDEGRAAVE
;
A
#
# COMPACT_ATOMS: atom_id res chain seq x y z
N MET A 1 -18.87 13.88 17.48
CA MET A 1 -19.91 13.10 16.77
C MET A 1 -19.23 12.50 15.56
N LYS A 2 -19.36 11.18 15.35
CA LYS A 2 -18.74 10.51 14.20
C LYS A 2 -19.73 10.38 13.05
N ILE A 3 -19.32 10.81 11.86
CA ILE A 3 -20.10 10.67 10.63
C ILE A 3 -19.33 9.75 9.68
N ASN A 4 -19.96 8.66 9.26
CA ASN A 4 -19.35 7.71 8.32
C ASN A 4 -19.40 8.24 6.89
N LEU A 5 -18.38 7.87 6.11
CA LEU A 5 -18.41 8.01 4.67
C LEU A 5 -19.51 7.10 4.12
N LYS A 6 -20.09 7.49 3.00
CA LYS A 6 -20.99 6.65 2.22
C LYS A 6 -20.31 6.33 0.90
N SER A 7 -20.42 5.09 0.45
CA SER A 7 -19.92 4.70 -0.87
C SER A 7 -20.83 3.70 -1.55
N VAL A 8 -21.05 3.89 -2.85
CA VAL A 8 -21.81 2.98 -3.71
C VAL A 8 -20.99 2.65 -4.95
N ILE A 9 -20.12 1.65 -4.80
CA ILE A 9 -19.23 1.18 -5.87
C ILE A 9 -19.81 -0.10 -6.47
N GLU A 10 -19.97 -0.14 -7.79
CA GLU A 10 -20.45 -1.32 -8.51
C GLU A 10 -19.35 -1.95 -9.37
N GLY A 11 -19.12 -3.26 -9.22
CA GLY A 11 -18.13 -3.97 -10.05
C GLY A 11 -18.42 -3.87 -11.55
N ARG A 12 -19.71 -3.84 -11.94
CA ARG A 12 -20.14 -3.71 -13.34
C ARG A 12 -19.75 -2.35 -13.94
N GLY A 13 -19.78 -1.29 -13.15
CA GLY A 13 -19.55 0.09 -13.62
C GLY A 13 -18.15 0.32 -14.17
N PHE A 14 -17.14 -0.41 -13.68
CA PHE A 14 -15.77 -0.33 -14.20
C PHE A 14 -15.26 -1.62 -14.86
N PHE A 15 -16.06 -2.68 -14.94
CA PHE A 15 -15.67 -3.98 -15.52
C PHE A 15 -15.11 -3.85 -16.95
N LYS A 16 -15.74 -3.05 -17.81
CA LYS A 16 -15.24 -2.82 -19.20
C LYS A 16 -13.85 -2.18 -19.20
N ARG A 17 -13.63 -1.17 -18.34
CA ARG A 17 -12.33 -0.50 -18.20
C ARG A 17 -11.29 -1.43 -17.59
N TYR A 18 -11.69 -2.29 -16.65
CA TYR A 18 -10.84 -3.32 -16.07
C TYR A 18 -10.34 -4.32 -17.13
N LEU A 19 -11.24 -4.82 -17.99
CA LEU A 19 -10.87 -5.74 -19.07
C LEU A 19 -9.88 -5.14 -20.08
N LEU A 20 -9.96 -3.83 -20.33
CA LEU A 20 -9.00 -3.11 -21.17
C LEU A 20 -7.56 -3.27 -20.68
N PHE A 21 -7.34 -3.40 -19.36
CA PHE A 21 -6.03 -3.68 -18.79
C PHE A 21 -5.78 -5.18 -18.59
N LEU A 22 -6.78 -5.93 -18.13
CA LEU A 22 -6.63 -7.36 -17.83
C LEU A 22 -6.24 -8.19 -19.08
N ILE A 23 -6.87 -7.94 -20.23
CA ILE A 23 -6.61 -8.71 -21.44
C ILE A 23 -5.16 -8.54 -21.90
N PRO A 24 -4.62 -7.32 -22.10
CA PRO A 24 -3.20 -7.13 -22.40
C PRO A 24 -2.26 -7.74 -21.35
N LEU A 25 -2.61 -7.64 -20.07
CA LEU A 25 -1.81 -8.25 -18.99
C LEU A 25 -1.71 -9.77 -19.15
N ILE A 26 -2.82 -10.46 -19.42
CA ILE A 26 -2.84 -11.91 -19.65
C ILE A 26 -2.07 -12.28 -20.92
N VAL A 27 -2.27 -11.55 -22.02
CA VAL A 27 -1.56 -11.78 -23.29
C VAL A 27 -0.06 -11.66 -23.11
N ILE A 28 0.40 -10.64 -22.39
CA ILE A 28 1.82 -10.44 -22.08
C ILE A 28 2.36 -11.59 -21.22
N ILE A 29 1.60 -12.06 -20.22
CA ILE A 29 2.03 -13.21 -19.40
C ILE A 29 2.23 -14.45 -20.27
N ILE A 30 1.27 -14.78 -21.13
CA ILE A 30 1.35 -15.95 -22.02
C ILE A 30 2.54 -15.80 -22.97
N PHE A 31 2.70 -14.62 -23.58
CA PHE A 31 3.80 -14.31 -24.49
C PHE A 31 5.17 -14.42 -23.81
N SER A 32 5.34 -13.79 -22.63
CA SER A 32 6.59 -13.84 -21.87
C SER A 32 6.94 -15.26 -21.46
N THR A 33 5.94 -16.07 -21.08
CA THR A 33 6.16 -17.48 -20.72
C THR A 33 6.56 -18.31 -21.93
N ALA A 34 5.92 -18.10 -23.09
CA ALA A 34 6.20 -18.84 -24.32
C ALA A 34 7.56 -18.49 -24.95
N THR A 35 8.08 -17.29 -24.70
CA THR A 35 9.31 -16.77 -25.32
C THR A 35 10.50 -16.69 -24.38
N ASN A 36 10.35 -17.03 -23.09
CA ASN A 36 11.40 -16.81 -22.10
C ASN A 36 12.73 -17.51 -22.44
N ASP A 37 12.65 -18.76 -22.92
CA ASP A 37 13.85 -19.56 -23.21
C ASP A 37 14.49 -19.18 -24.57
N SER A 38 13.69 -18.68 -25.51
CA SER A 38 14.15 -18.37 -26.87
C SER A 38 14.55 -16.91 -27.07
N LEU A 39 13.89 -15.96 -26.38
CA LEU A 39 14.05 -14.51 -26.53
C LEU A 39 14.01 -13.80 -25.15
N PRO A 40 15.00 -14.02 -24.27
CA PRO A 40 14.98 -13.52 -22.89
C PRO A 40 14.97 -11.99 -22.76
N LEU A 41 15.55 -11.28 -23.73
CA LEU A 41 15.48 -9.81 -23.75
C LEU A 41 14.05 -9.32 -24.01
N LEU A 42 13.32 -10.01 -24.89
CA LEU A 42 11.95 -9.65 -25.26
C LEU A 42 10.97 -9.96 -24.13
N SER A 43 11.14 -11.08 -23.42
CA SER A 43 10.35 -11.41 -22.22
C SER A 43 10.58 -10.40 -21.07
N SER A 44 11.83 -9.92 -20.91
CA SER A 44 12.17 -8.88 -19.94
C SER A 44 11.50 -7.54 -20.27
N LEU A 45 11.54 -7.11 -21.54
CA LEU A 45 10.84 -5.90 -21.99
C LEU A 45 9.32 -6.02 -21.82
N ALA A 46 8.76 -7.19 -22.14
CA ALA A 46 7.34 -7.47 -21.97
C ALA A 46 6.92 -7.37 -20.48
N SER A 47 7.77 -7.85 -19.56
CA SER A 47 7.55 -7.74 -18.11
C SER A 47 7.54 -6.29 -17.61
N ILE A 48 8.38 -5.41 -18.19
CA ILE A 48 8.39 -3.96 -17.91
C ILE A 48 7.11 -3.29 -18.40
N VAL A 49 6.60 -3.69 -19.58
CA VAL A 49 5.30 -3.19 -20.08
C VAL A 49 4.17 -3.68 -19.17
N GLN A 50 4.24 -4.94 -18.72
CA GLN A 50 3.25 -5.53 -17.83
C GLN A 50 3.15 -4.79 -16.50
N SER A 51 4.26 -4.54 -15.82
CA SER A 51 4.28 -3.78 -14.56
C SER A 51 3.73 -2.37 -14.72
N TYR A 52 4.04 -1.70 -15.83
CA TYR A 52 3.49 -0.38 -16.15
C TYR A 52 1.96 -0.43 -16.33
N LEU A 53 1.42 -1.43 -17.04
CA LEU A 53 -0.03 -1.62 -17.18
C LEU A 53 -0.73 -1.88 -15.84
N TYR A 54 -0.10 -2.66 -14.93
CA TYR A 54 -0.61 -2.84 -13.57
C TYR A 54 -0.69 -1.51 -12.80
N MET A 55 0.31 -0.64 -12.92
CA MET A 55 0.30 0.68 -12.27
C MET A 55 -0.83 1.57 -12.81
N LEU A 56 -1.08 1.55 -14.12
CA LEU A 56 -2.20 2.29 -14.72
C LEU A 56 -3.56 1.75 -14.28
N LEU A 57 -3.69 0.42 -14.15
CA LEU A 57 -4.92 -0.21 -13.68
C LEU A 57 -5.29 0.29 -12.27
N TRP A 58 -4.33 0.35 -11.34
CA TRP A 58 -4.60 0.85 -9.99
C TRP A 58 -5.04 2.30 -9.96
N ILE A 59 -4.50 3.15 -10.82
CA ILE A 59 -4.95 4.54 -10.95
C ILE A 59 -6.32 4.64 -11.60
N ALA A 60 -6.61 3.82 -12.61
CA ALA A 60 -7.95 3.73 -13.19
C ALA A 60 -9.01 3.32 -12.15
N VAL A 61 -8.64 2.41 -11.23
CA VAL A 61 -9.48 2.02 -10.09
C VAL A 61 -9.67 3.18 -9.12
N LEU A 62 -8.62 3.92 -8.76
CA LEU A 62 -8.72 5.09 -7.88
C LEU A 62 -9.63 6.17 -8.47
N ILE A 63 -9.46 6.50 -9.75
CA ILE A 63 -10.29 7.47 -10.48
C ILE A 63 -11.78 7.08 -10.46
N TYR A 64 -12.07 5.78 -10.45
CA TYR A 64 -13.44 5.28 -10.36
C TYR A 64 -14.00 5.30 -8.93
N ILE A 65 -13.19 4.95 -7.94
CA ILE A 65 -13.62 4.85 -6.54
C ILE A 65 -13.87 6.23 -5.93
N VAL A 66 -12.96 7.19 -6.13
CA VAL A 66 -13.01 8.50 -5.44
C VAL A 66 -14.37 9.21 -5.63
N PRO A 67 -14.90 9.38 -6.86
CA PRO A 67 -16.20 10.02 -7.05
C PRO A 67 -17.40 9.24 -6.51
N SER A 68 -17.21 7.95 -6.22
CA SER A 68 -18.24 7.08 -5.65
C SER A 68 -18.35 7.21 -4.12
N VAL A 69 -17.51 8.04 -3.50
CA VAL A 69 -17.50 8.31 -2.06
C VAL A 69 -18.18 9.65 -1.80
N SER A 70 -19.01 9.70 -0.76
CA SER A 70 -19.59 10.94 -0.25
C SER A 70 -19.43 11.07 1.26
N PHE A 71 -19.37 12.30 1.72
CA PHE A 71 -19.35 12.68 3.13
C PHE A 71 -20.37 13.81 3.35
N ARG A 72 -21.27 13.63 4.33
CA ARG A 72 -22.41 14.55 4.57
C ARG A 72 -23.26 14.79 3.30
N ASP A 73 -23.50 13.72 2.55
CA ASP A 73 -24.24 13.71 1.28
C ASP A 73 -23.60 14.51 0.13
N GLU A 74 -22.37 14.99 0.32
CA GLU A 74 -21.57 15.62 -0.72
C GLU A 74 -20.47 14.67 -1.23
N GLY A 75 -20.40 14.50 -2.55
CA GLY A 75 -19.42 13.63 -3.19
C GLY A 75 -18.03 14.25 -3.24
N PHE A 76 -16.99 13.41 -3.17
CA PHE A 76 -15.64 13.84 -3.57
C PHE A 76 -15.59 13.99 -5.09
N ALA A 77 -14.91 15.02 -5.58
CA ALA A 77 -14.65 15.17 -7.00
C ALA A 77 -13.21 14.78 -7.33
N PHE A 78 -13.03 14.13 -8.48
CA PHE A 78 -11.71 13.80 -9.01
C PHE A 78 -11.61 14.29 -10.46
N SER A 79 -10.75 15.27 -10.71
CA SER A 79 -10.61 15.89 -12.04
C SER A 79 -9.57 15.21 -12.95
N GLY A 80 -8.79 14.26 -12.42
CA GLY A 80 -7.74 13.58 -13.18
C GLY A 80 -8.28 12.48 -14.12
N SER A 81 -7.47 12.12 -15.12
CA SER A 81 -7.79 11.08 -16.10
C SER A 81 -6.60 10.16 -16.37
N VAL A 82 -6.87 8.92 -16.79
CA VAL A 82 -5.82 7.94 -17.13
C VAL A 82 -4.96 8.45 -18.29
N GLY A 83 -5.56 9.14 -19.27
CA GLY A 83 -4.86 9.67 -20.45
C GLY A 83 -3.87 10.79 -20.12
N GLU A 84 -4.22 11.70 -19.20
CA GLU A 84 -3.30 12.72 -18.69
C GLU A 84 -2.18 12.10 -17.84
N PHE A 85 -2.53 11.09 -17.06
CA PHE A 85 -1.64 10.46 -16.09
C PHE A 85 -0.59 9.55 -16.74
N ALA A 86 -0.98 8.75 -17.73
CA ALA A 86 -0.13 7.75 -18.37
C ALA A 86 1.25 8.30 -18.84
N PRO A 87 1.36 9.36 -19.66
CA PRO A 87 2.66 9.85 -20.11
C PRO A 87 3.54 10.36 -18.97
N LYS A 88 2.94 10.96 -17.92
CA LYS A 88 3.68 11.40 -16.72
C LYS A 88 4.22 10.20 -15.94
N MET A 89 3.38 9.18 -15.74
CA MET A 89 3.77 7.95 -15.05
C MET A 89 4.87 7.21 -15.80
N LEU A 90 4.77 7.11 -17.14
CA LEU A 90 5.78 6.47 -17.97
C LEU A 90 7.15 7.13 -17.78
N LYS A 91 7.21 8.48 -17.80
CA LYS A 91 8.44 9.22 -17.55
C LYS A 91 9.04 8.88 -16.18
N TRP A 92 8.25 8.91 -15.11
CA TRP A 92 8.75 8.60 -13.76
C TRP A 92 9.16 7.14 -13.60
N TYR A 93 8.44 6.24 -14.25
CA TYR A 93 8.73 4.81 -14.23
C TYR A 93 10.05 4.49 -14.94
N LEU A 94 10.28 5.04 -16.13
CA LEU A 94 11.55 4.90 -16.87
C LEU A 94 12.73 5.50 -16.10
N LEU A 95 12.55 6.67 -15.49
CA LEU A 95 13.58 7.25 -14.61
C LEU A 95 13.89 6.34 -13.42
N THR A 96 12.88 5.69 -12.83
CA THR A 96 13.07 4.72 -11.75
C THR A 96 13.87 3.51 -12.22
N ILE A 97 13.60 2.98 -13.41
CA ILE A 97 14.35 1.86 -13.99
C ILE A 97 15.81 2.25 -14.26
N ILE A 98 16.04 3.37 -14.95
CA ILE A 98 17.39 3.83 -15.34
C ILE A 98 18.25 4.13 -14.10
N THR A 99 17.63 4.61 -13.03
CA THR A 99 18.32 4.89 -11.75
C THR A 99 18.33 3.70 -10.78
N LEU A 100 17.98 2.48 -11.23
CA LEU A 100 17.93 1.26 -10.41
C LEU A 100 17.12 1.43 -9.11
N GLY A 101 15.99 2.13 -9.19
CA GLY A 101 15.08 2.36 -8.07
C GLY A 101 15.38 3.60 -7.24
N ILE A 102 16.51 4.29 -7.43
CA ILE A 102 16.86 5.49 -6.66
C ILE A 102 15.83 6.60 -6.86
N TYR A 103 15.26 6.77 -8.05
CA TYR A 103 14.21 7.76 -8.33
C TYR A 103 12.83 7.42 -7.73
N SER A 104 12.64 6.22 -7.17
CA SER A 104 11.32 5.79 -6.65
C SER A 104 10.66 6.77 -5.65
N PRO A 105 11.37 7.49 -4.75
CA PRO A 105 10.74 8.47 -3.85
C PRO A 105 10.09 9.65 -4.59
N TRP A 106 10.70 10.09 -5.70
CA TRP A 106 10.14 11.16 -6.53
C TRP A 106 8.93 10.67 -7.31
N MET A 107 8.98 9.44 -7.84
CA MET A 107 7.83 8.82 -8.48
C MET A 107 6.64 8.71 -7.51
N ILE A 108 6.86 8.21 -6.29
CA ILE A 108 5.81 8.08 -5.26
C ILE A 108 5.25 9.45 -4.88
N ARG A 109 6.12 10.46 -4.68
CA ARG A 109 5.70 11.84 -4.38
C ARG A 109 4.85 12.43 -5.51
N ASN A 110 5.30 12.30 -6.75
CA ASN A 110 4.57 12.84 -7.89
C ASN A 110 3.23 12.13 -8.12
N LEU A 111 3.16 10.83 -7.81
CA LEU A 111 1.92 10.07 -7.83
C LEU A 111 0.94 10.57 -6.75
N ALA A 112 1.39 10.71 -5.51
CA ALA A 112 0.57 11.21 -4.41
C ALA A 112 0.07 12.64 -4.68
N ASP A 113 0.97 13.51 -5.15
CA ASP A 113 0.69 14.89 -5.54
C ASP A 113 -0.33 14.98 -6.68
N TYR A 114 -0.22 14.14 -7.71
CA TYR A 114 -1.20 14.06 -8.79
C TYR A 114 -2.59 13.66 -8.27
N CYS A 115 -2.66 12.64 -7.42
CA CYS A 115 -3.94 12.19 -6.85
C CYS A 115 -4.57 13.25 -5.95
N LEU A 116 -3.78 13.92 -5.10
CA LEU A 116 -4.29 14.89 -4.12
C LEU A 116 -4.67 16.22 -4.75
N SER A 117 -3.85 16.75 -5.66
CA SER A 117 -4.16 18.02 -6.36
C SER A 117 -5.38 17.93 -7.27
N ARG A 118 -5.80 16.72 -7.65
CA ARG A 118 -7.00 16.45 -8.44
C ARG A 118 -8.19 16.02 -7.61
N LEU A 119 -7.97 15.74 -6.33
CA LEU A 119 -9.01 15.44 -5.34
C LEU A 119 -9.52 16.76 -4.76
N SER A 120 -10.81 17.00 -4.87
CA SER A 120 -11.47 18.09 -4.16
C SER A 120 -12.65 17.61 -3.34
N TYR A 121 -12.86 18.27 -2.22
CA TYR A 121 -14.05 18.15 -1.40
C TYR A 121 -14.59 19.55 -1.17
N LYS A 122 -15.84 19.81 -1.57
CA LYS A 122 -16.39 21.17 -1.66
C LYS A 122 -15.52 22.05 -2.57
N GLU A 123 -14.97 23.13 -2.02
CA GLU A 123 -14.11 24.09 -2.70
C GLU A 123 -12.62 23.86 -2.39
N ASP A 124 -12.32 22.96 -1.45
CA ASP A 124 -10.95 22.71 -0.99
C ASP A 124 -10.28 21.59 -1.82
N SER A 125 -9.10 21.89 -2.36
CA SER A 125 -8.22 20.90 -2.99
C SER A 125 -7.18 20.35 -2.01
N GLY A 126 -6.75 19.11 -2.21
CA GLY A 126 -5.68 18.51 -1.43
C GLY A 126 -4.28 18.97 -1.86
N GLU A 127 -3.41 19.26 -0.90
CA GLU A 127 -1.99 19.55 -1.12
C GLU A 127 -1.10 18.50 -0.46
N PHE A 128 -0.12 17.97 -1.20
CA PHE A 128 0.87 17.03 -0.67
C PHE A 128 2.11 17.78 -0.19
N LEU A 129 2.35 17.81 1.13
CA LEU A 129 3.40 18.66 1.73
C LEU A 129 4.77 17.95 1.85
N SER A 130 4.82 16.66 1.56
CA SER A 130 5.98 15.83 1.85
C SER A 130 7.07 15.87 0.77
N SER A 131 8.32 16.07 1.20
CA SER A 131 9.49 16.13 0.31
C SER A 131 10.01 14.73 -0.08
N PRO A 132 10.33 14.47 -1.36
CA PRO A 132 10.85 13.17 -1.81
C PRO A 132 12.23 12.83 -1.21
N GLY A 133 13.08 13.83 -0.92
CA GLY A 133 14.38 13.61 -0.31
C GLY A 133 14.29 13.08 1.12
N LYS A 134 13.21 13.43 1.85
CA LYS A 134 12.93 12.88 3.18
C LYS A 134 12.58 11.40 3.10
N LEU A 135 11.77 11.00 2.11
CA LEU A 135 11.45 9.60 1.87
C LEU A 135 12.68 8.79 1.44
N LEU A 136 13.55 9.34 0.59
CA LEU A 136 14.81 8.69 0.23
C LEU A 136 15.66 8.38 1.47
N LYS A 137 15.82 9.33 2.39
CA LYS A 137 16.52 9.12 3.66
C LYS A 137 15.88 8.01 4.48
N TYR A 138 14.55 7.96 4.55
CA TYR A 138 13.85 6.87 5.25
C TYR A 138 14.12 5.52 4.62
N ILE A 139 13.98 5.37 3.30
CA ILE A 139 14.26 4.11 2.60
C ILE A 139 15.71 3.66 2.84
N LEU A 140 16.69 4.57 2.69
CA LEU A 140 18.10 4.22 2.87
C LEU A 140 18.42 3.79 4.30
N LEU A 141 18.00 4.58 5.30
CA LEU A 141 18.40 4.38 6.69
C LEU A 141 17.59 3.29 7.41
N THR A 142 16.35 3.07 7.02
CA THR A 142 15.44 2.17 7.75
C THR A 142 15.17 0.86 7.03
N LEU A 143 15.41 0.80 5.71
CA LEU A 143 15.21 -0.41 4.92
C LEU A 143 16.53 -0.94 4.35
N TYR A 144 17.20 -0.19 3.47
CA TYR A 144 18.35 -0.72 2.74
C TYR A 144 19.59 -0.93 3.62
N LEU A 145 19.96 0.03 4.47
CA LEU A 145 21.14 -0.10 5.33
C LEU A 145 20.99 -1.28 6.32
N PRO A 146 19.89 -1.43 7.09
CA PRO A 146 19.70 -2.61 7.95
C PRO A 146 19.63 -3.91 7.16
N LEU A 147 19.01 -3.92 5.97
CA LEU A 147 18.92 -5.11 5.11
C LEU A 147 20.29 -5.57 4.63
N ILE A 148 21.15 -4.65 4.19
CA ILE A 148 22.52 -4.97 3.77
C ILE A 148 23.31 -5.54 4.94
N ILE A 149 23.27 -4.88 6.11
CA ILE A 149 23.95 -5.36 7.31
C ILE A 149 23.47 -6.77 7.68
N LEU A 150 22.15 -6.98 7.74
CA LEU A 150 21.58 -8.29 8.08
C LEU A 150 21.99 -9.36 7.07
N THR A 151 21.98 -9.05 5.78
CA THR A 151 22.36 -9.99 4.72
C THR A 151 23.84 -10.35 4.80
N VAL A 152 24.72 -9.36 5.01
CA VAL A 152 26.16 -9.60 5.17
C VAL A 152 26.43 -10.46 6.41
N LEU A 153 25.80 -10.14 7.55
CA LEU A 153 25.93 -10.94 8.77
C LEU A 153 25.44 -12.37 8.57
N PHE A 154 24.32 -12.55 7.87
CA PHE A 154 23.79 -13.87 7.54
C PHE A 154 24.73 -14.66 6.64
N VAL A 155 25.28 -14.05 5.58
CA VAL A 155 26.26 -14.70 4.69
C VAL A 155 27.51 -15.13 5.45
N ILE A 156 28.09 -14.25 6.28
CA ILE A 156 29.27 -14.57 7.11
C ILE A 156 28.95 -15.73 8.06
N LEU A 157 27.79 -15.66 8.74
CA LEU A 157 27.35 -16.72 9.66
C LEU A 157 27.20 -18.06 8.92
N MET A 158 26.58 -18.06 7.75
CA MET A 158 26.38 -19.27 6.94
C MET A 158 27.70 -19.84 6.41
N GLN A 159 28.63 -18.99 5.97
CA GLN A 159 29.95 -19.43 5.52
C GLN A 159 30.71 -20.14 6.65
N ALA A 160 30.71 -19.58 7.86
CA ALA A 160 31.36 -20.21 9.02
C ALA A 160 30.75 -21.59 9.38
N ARG A 161 29.47 -21.83 9.07
CA ARG A 161 28.83 -23.15 9.27
C ARG A 161 29.22 -24.17 8.19
N ILE A 162 29.47 -23.72 6.97
CA ILE A 162 29.98 -24.56 5.89
C ILE A 162 31.40 -25.04 6.25
N ASP A 163 32.26 -24.12 6.68
CA ASP A 163 33.67 -24.41 6.99
C ASP A 163 33.84 -25.33 8.22
N SER A 164 32.87 -25.36 9.13
CA SER A 164 32.90 -26.17 10.36
C SER A 164 32.30 -27.58 10.21
N TYR A 165 31.93 -28.02 9.00
CA TYR A 165 31.19 -29.27 8.73
C TYR A 165 29.89 -29.43 9.55
N ALA A 166 29.42 -28.35 10.21
CA ALA A 166 28.18 -28.33 10.99
C ALA A 166 26.93 -28.46 10.11
N TYR A 167 27.10 -28.45 8.78
CA TYR A 167 26.04 -28.59 7.77
C TYR A 167 25.30 -29.93 7.87
N SER A 168 25.91 -30.98 8.43
CA SER A 168 25.27 -32.28 8.64
C SER A 168 24.10 -32.23 9.65
N ASN A 169 24.04 -31.18 10.47
CA ASN A 169 22.98 -30.96 11.44
C ASN A 169 21.92 -29.99 10.89
N ALA A 170 20.72 -30.49 10.61
CA ALA A 170 19.62 -29.67 10.08
C ALA A 170 19.33 -28.41 10.95
N GLY A 171 19.47 -28.51 12.27
CA GLY A 171 19.29 -27.39 13.20
C GLY A 171 20.33 -26.26 13.04
N ALA A 172 21.55 -26.58 12.59
CA ALA A 172 22.62 -25.60 12.41
C ALA A 172 22.33 -24.61 11.27
N ILE A 173 21.47 -25.00 10.31
CA ILE A 173 21.03 -24.18 9.18
C ILE A 173 19.64 -23.59 9.45
N ALA A 174 18.72 -24.42 9.96
CA ALA A 174 17.34 -24.02 10.16
C ALA A 174 17.19 -22.84 11.13
N VAL A 175 17.94 -22.84 12.24
CA VAL A 175 17.83 -21.77 13.25
C VAL A 175 18.32 -20.42 12.72
N PRO A 176 19.54 -20.28 12.14
CA PRO A 176 19.96 -19.02 11.53
C PRO A 176 19.03 -18.54 10.41
N THR A 177 18.52 -19.46 9.59
CA THR A 177 17.61 -19.13 8.48
C THR A 177 16.29 -18.59 9.00
N PHE A 178 15.73 -19.23 10.02
CA PHE A 178 14.50 -18.78 10.67
C PHE A 178 14.69 -17.41 11.33
N LEU A 179 15.80 -17.20 12.06
CA LEU A 179 16.11 -15.89 12.65
C LEU A 179 16.28 -14.81 11.59
N PHE A 180 16.99 -15.11 10.49
CA PHE A 180 17.12 -14.19 9.36
C PHE A 180 15.74 -13.79 8.80
N MET A 181 14.84 -14.76 8.59
CA MET A 181 13.47 -14.47 8.19
C MET A 181 12.77 -13.55 9.19
N VAL A 182 12.81 -13.85 10.50
CA VAL A 182 12.21 -13.00 11.54
C VAL A 182 12.76 -11.57 11.47
N PHE A 183 14.07 -11.39 11.35
CA PHE A 183 14.67 -10.07 11.25
C PHE A 183 14.27 -9.31 9.97
N LEU A 184 14.08 -9.99 8.84
CA LEU A 184 13.53 -9.37 7.63
C LEU A 184 12.14 -8.76 7.88
N PHE A 185 11.27 -9.47 8.61
CA PHE A 185 9.97 -8.94 9.00
C PHE A 185 10.07 -7.77 9.98
N LEU A 186 11.07 -7.74 10.86
CA LEU A 186 11.24 -6.65 11.82
C LEU A 186 11.81 -5.39 11.17
N ILE A 187 12.70 -5.53 10.17
CA ILE A 187 13.31 -4.40 9.44
C ILE A 187 12.26 -3.56 8.70
N ILE A 188 11.14 -4.16 8.26
CA ILE A 188 10.10 -3.41 7.55
C ILE A 188 9.38 -2.39 8.46
N ILE A 189 9.39 -2.59 9.78
CA ILE A 189 8.55 -1.85 10.73
C ILE A 189 8.90 -0.36 10.79
N PRO A 190 10.16 0.06 10.99
CA PRO A 190 10.51 1.47 11.00
C PRO A 190 10.24 2.10 9.62
N PHE A 191 10.53 1.39 8.53
CA PHE A 191 10.23 1.87 7.18
C PHE A 191 8.73 2.13 7.00
N MET A 192 7.86 1.18 7.37
CA MET A 192 6.40 1.35 7.29
C MET A 192 5.91 2.55 8.10
N TYR A 193 6.43 2.74 9.32
CA TYR A 193 6.09 3.89 10.16
C TYR A 193 6.44 5.21 9.47
N TYR A 194 7.70 5.38 9.05
CA TYR A 194 8.14 6.63 8.45
C TYR A 194 7.55 6.87 7.07
N TYR A 195 7.31 5.80 6.29
CA TYR A 195 6.58 5.87 5.03
C TYR A 195 5.16 6.37 5.25
N PHE A 196 4.45 5.84 6.24
CA PHE A 196 3.09 6.25 6.55
C PHE A 196 3.00 7.69 7.07
N VAL A 197 3.88 8.09 8.00
CA VAL A 197 3.98 9.48 8.47
C VAL A 197 4.30 10.43 7.31
N TRP A 198 5.19 10.02 6.41
CA TRP A 198 5.51 10.79 5.21
C TRP A 198 4.31 10.90 4.26
N LEU A 199 3.53 9.84 4.09
CA LEU A 199 2.36 9.82 3.22
C LEU A 199 1.19 10.65 3.76
N LEU A 200 0.98 10.66 5.08
CA LEU A 200 -0.15 11.35 5.69
C LEU A 200 0.02 12.87 5.80
N ASN A 201 1.24 13.38 5.64
CA ASN A 201 1.51 14.82 5.69
C ASN A 201 0.92 15.55 4.47
N ILE A 202 -0.38 15.78 4.55
CA ILE A 202 -1.29 16.31 3.52
C ILE A 202 -2.06 17.46 4.16
N ARG A 203 -2.34 18.51 3.38
CA ARG A 203 -3.28 19.57 3.74
C ARG A 203 -4.55 19.44 2.89
N LEU A 204 -5.70 19.67 3.52
CA LEU A 204 -7.01 19.78 2.87
C LEU A 204 -7.71 21.01 3.46
N GLY A 205 -7.85 22.08 2.68
CA GLY A 205 -8.31 23.37 3.19
C GLY A 205 -7.40 23.90 4.29
N SER A 206 -7.98 24.30 5.43
CA SER A 206 -7.25 24.77 6.63
C SER A 206 -6.77 23.65 7.56
N TYR A 207 -6.97 22.37 7.19
CA TYR A 207 -6.61 21.24 8.04
C TYR A 207 -5.42 20.46 7.48
N ARG A 208 -4.49 20.11 8.35
CA ARG A 208 -3.39 19.18 8.09
C ARG A 208 -3.69 17.84 8.71
N LEU A 209 -3.41 16.77 7.98
CA LEU A 209 -3.53 15.42 8.47
C LEU A 209 -2.21 14.97 9.10
N GLU A 210 -2.26 14.48 10.34
CA GLU A 210 -1.09 13.96 11.03
C GLU A 210 -1.38 12.61 11.69
N PHE A 211 -0.31 11.81 11.84
CA PHE A 211 -0.37 10.55 12.56
C PHE A 211 0.12 10.73 13.98
N ARG A 212 -0.77 10.57 14.97
CA ARG A 212 -0.46 10.86 16.37
C ARG A 212 0.37 9.78 17.06
N ASN A 213 0.31 8.54 16.57
CA ASN A 213 0.93 7.41 17.26
C ASN A 213 2.45 7.44 17.06
N SER A 214 3.20 7.19 18.13
CA SER A 214 4.66 7.10 18.08
C SER A 214 5.16 5.83 17.39
N MET A 215 6.42 5.85 16.93
CA MET A 215 7.08 4.68 16.35
C MET A 215 7.04 3.46 17.28
N LYS A 216 7.28 3.66 18.58
CA LYS A 216 7.25 2.59 19.59
C LYS A 216 5.86 1.95 19.70
N SER A 217 4.81 2.77 19.73
CA SER A 217 3.42 2.28 19.78
C SER A 217 3.07 1.51 18.50
N PHE A 218 3.44 2.07 17.34
CA PHE A 218 3.25 1.43 16.04
C PHE A 218 3.98 0.08 15.96
N ALA A 219 5.23 0.01 16.41
CA ALA A 219 6.00 -1.23 16.44
C ALA A 219 5.38 -2.27 17.39
N GLY A 220 5.02 -1.88 18.62
CA GLY A 220 4.38 -2.76 19.60
C GLY A 220 3.05 -3.33 19.08
N PHE A 221 2.33 -2.57 18.27
CA PHE A 221 1.12 -3.03 17.60
C PHE A 221 1.40 -3.95 16.40
N LEU A 222 2.38 -3.60 15.55
CA LEU A 222 2.64 -4.28 14.27
C LEU A 222 3.38 -5.61 14.44
N ILE A 223 4.32 -5.71 15.40
CA ILE A 223 5.12 -6.94 15.64
C ILE A 223 4.22 -8.17 15.83
N PRO A 224 3.22 -8.18 16.73
CA PRO A 224 2.32 -9.32 16.87
C PRO A 224 1.58 -9.69 15.58
N GLN A 225 1.21 -8.70 14.74
CA GLN A 225 0.51 -8.98 13.49
C GLN A 225 1.42 -9.69 12.48
N LEU A 226 2.67 -9.22 12.36
CA LEU A 226 3.66 -9.83 11.46
C LEU A 226 4.05 -11.24 11.93
N LEU A 227 4.22 -11.46 13.23
CA LEU A 227 4.50 -12.79 13.79
C LEU A 227 3.33 -13.76 13.56
N LEU A 228 2.08 -13.31 13.75
CA LEU A 228 0.91 -14.13 13.45
C LEU A 228 0.81 -14.44 11.95
N CYS A 229 1.10 -13.48 11.07
CA CYS A 229 1.21 -13.76 9.64
C CYS A 229 2.26 -14.83 9.36
N LEU A 230 3.46 -14.73 9.95
CA LEU A 230 4.53 -15.70 9.74
C LEU A 230 4.14 -17.11 10.22
N ILE A 231 3.65 -17.24 11.46
CA ILE A 231 3.30 -18.53 12.09
C ILE A 231 2.11 -19.20 11.38
N THR A 232 1.18 -18.41 10.85
CA THR A 232 0.01 -18.95 10.13
C THR A 232 0.23 -19.08 8.62
N CYS A 233 1.45 -18.94 8.12
CA CYS A 233 1.76 -18.94 6.68
C CYS A 233 0.85 -17.97 5.90
N PHE A 234 0.70 -16.76 6.42
CA PHE A 234 -0.12 -15.66 5.91
C PHE A 234 -1.64 -15.91 5.89
N ILE A 235 -2.16 -16.99 6.48
CA ILE A 235 -3.62 -17.18 6.63
C ILE A 235 -4.24 -16.03 7.45
N TYR A 236 -3.50 -15.50 8.43
CA TYR A 236 -3.90 -14.36 9.24
C TYR A 236 -3.86 -12.99 8.51
N TYR A 237 -3.22 -12.91 7.33
CA TYR A 237 -2.96 -11.64 6.64
C TYR A 237 -4.19 -10.72 6.48
N PRO A 238 -5.37 -11.22 6.09
CA PRO A 238 -6.56 -10.34 5.99
C PRO A 238 -7.01 -9.74 7.31
N ALA A 239 -6.86 -10.45 8.43
CA ALA A 239 -7.17 -9.90 9.75
C ALA A 239 -6.12 -8.84 10.14
N ALA A 240 -4.84 -9.10 9.84
CA ALA A 240 -3.77 -8.13 10.03
C ALA A 240 -4.04 -6.83 9.26
N VAL A 241 -4.40 -6.91 7.97
CA VAL A 241 -4.71 -5.74 7.14
C VAL A 241 -5.83 -4.90 7.74
N VAL A 242 -6.93 -5.53 8.18
CA VAL A 242 -8.05 -4.81 8.80
C VAL A 242 -7.64 -4.14 10.11
N LYS A 243 -6.88 -4.84 10.96
CA LYS A 243 -6.39 -4.27 12.23
C LYS A 243 -5.40 -3.13 12.00
N ILE A 244 -4.48 -3.28 11.05
CA ILE A 244 -3.51 -2.24 10.67
C ILE A 244 -4.26 -1.02 10.12
N TYR A 245 -5.19 -1.21 9.19
CA TYR A 245 -6.02 -0.11 8.68
C TYR A 245 -6.76 0.60 9.81
N SER A 246 -7.41 -0.14 10.72
CA SER A 246 -8.09 0.43 11.89
C SER A 246 -7.13 1.24 12.78
N TYR A 247 -5.95 0.70 13.07
CA TYR A 247 -4.94 1.39 13.89
C TYR A 247 -4.44 2.67 13.23
N LEU A 248 -4.21 2.63 11.91
CA LEU A 248 -3.74 3.76 11.13
C LEU A 248 -4.80 4.87 11.08
N VAL A 249 -6.03 4.52 10.68
CA VAL A 249 -7.16 5.47 10.57
C VAL A 249 -7.48 6.09 11.94
N ASN A 250 -7.57 5.29 13.00
CA ASN A 250 -7.82 5.80 14.34
C ASN A 250 -6.68 6.66 14.90
N GLY A 251 -5.45 6.49 14.40
CA GLY A 251 -4.30 7.30 14.76
C GLY A 251 -4.18 8.60 13.95
N SER A 252 -4.98 8.78 12.90
CA SER A 252 -4.93 9.96 12.04
C SER A 252 -5.86 11.07 12.55
N VAL A 253 -5.30 12.27 12.77
CA VAL A 253 -5.99 13.43 13.32
C VAL A 253 -5.88 14.65 12.39
N PHE A 254 -6.89 15.51 12.43
CA PHE A 254 -6.89 16.80 11.74
C PHE A 254 -6.38 17.88 12.69
N ILE A 255 -5.39 18.64 12.23
CA ILE A 255 -4.76 19.73 12.95
C ILE A 255 -5.01 21.01 12.16
N ASP A 256 -5.46 22.08 12.82
CA ASP A 256 -5.61 23.39 12.17
C ASP A 256 -4.27 24.14 12.07
N ASP A 257 -4.28 25.32 11.44
CA ASP A 257 -3.07 26.14 11.29
C ASP A 257 -2.51 26.67 12.64
N GLU A 258 -3.32 26.66 13.71
CA GLU A 258 -2.92 27.01 15.08
C GLU A 258 -2.28 25.82 15.83
N GLY A 259 -2.30 24.62 15.24
CA GLY A 259 -1.75 23.40 15.84
C GLY A 259 -2.73 22.66 16.76
N LEU A 260 -4.00 23.05 16.79
CA LEU A 260 -5.02 22.40 17.61
C LEU A 260 -5.66 21.23 16.88
N VAL A 261 -5.89 20.14 17.61
CA VAL A 261 -6.59 18.96 17.07
C VAL A 261 -8.08 19.27 16.95
N ARG A 262 -8.63 19.19 15.74
CA ARG A 262 -10.05 19.50 15.44
C ARG A 262 -10.90 18.26 15.17
N GLY A 263 -10.27 17.09 15.13
CA GLY A 263 -10.95 15.80 14.97
C GLY A 263 -9.99 14.73 14.48
N GLY A 264 -10.54 13.61 14.01
CA GLY A 264 -9.73 12.60 13.34
C GLY A 264 -10.58 11.57 12.60
N PHE A 265 -9.91 10.65 11.92
CA PHE A 265 -10.62 9.54 11.29
C PHE A 265 -10.91 8.43 12.30
N GLY A 266 -11.97 7.67 12.06
CA GLY A 266 -12.32 6.50 12.85
C GLY A 266 -12.79 5.35 11.98
N PHE A 267 -12.52 4.12 12.41
CA PHE A 267 -12.93 2.90 11.72
C PHE A 267 -13.69 1.94 12.63
N ASP A 268 -14.93 1.61 12.29
CA ASP A 268 -15.83 0.75 13.11
C ASP A 268 -15.96 -0.67 12.55
N GLY A 269 -15.19 -1.01 11.51
CA GLY A 269 -15.28 -2.30 10.85
C GLY A 269 -14.79 -3.45 11.73
N LYS A 270 -15.68 -4.41 12.01
CA LYS A 270 -15.33 -5.63 12.76
C LYS A 270 -14.31 -6.48 12.01
N THR A 271 -13.20 -6.84 12.66
CA THR A 271 -12.12 -7.64 12.06
C THR A 271 -12.60 -8.98 11.49
N GLY A 272 -13.47 -9.72 12.19
CA GLY A 272 -13.98 -11.01 11.69
C GLY A 272 -14.76 -10.89 10.38
N LYS A 273 -15.58 -9.85 10.24
CA LYS A 273 -16.32 -9.57 9.00
C LYS A 273 -15.35 -9.18 7.86
N GLY A 274 -14.37 -8.32 8.16
CA GLY A 274 -13.35 -7.92 7.19
C GLY A 274 -12.47 -9.09 6.73
N TRP A 275 -12.08 -9.98 7.65
CA TRP A 275 -11.31 -11.20 7.34
C TRP A 275 -12.06 -12.08 6.36
N GLY A 276 -13.32 -12.44 6.65
CA GLY A 276 -14.12 -13.30 5.77
C GLY A 276 -14.42 -12.66 4.42
N LEU A 277 -14.63 -11.34 4.40
CA LEU A 277 -14.85 -10.60 3.18
C LEU A 277 -13.61 -10.63 2.27
N ILE A 278 -12.44 -10.23 2.78
CA ILE A 278 -11.19 -10.17 2.01
C ILE A 278 -10.79 -11.56 1.54
N TRP A 279 -10.86 -12.58 2.42
CA TRP A 279 -10.57 -13.97 2.02
C TRP A 279 -11.50 -14.48 0.95
N GLY A 280 -12.82 -14.33 1.13
CA GLY A 280 -13.80 -14.82 0.17
C GLY A 280 -13.68 -14.13 -1.19
N GLN A 281 -13.46 -12.81 -1.20
CA GLN A 281 -13.28 -12.06 -2.45
C GLN A 281 -11.94 -12.39 -3.11
N GLY A 282 -10.87 -12.58 -2.33
CA GLY A 282 -9.56 -12.99 -2.82
C GLY A 282 -9.60 -14.36 -3.49
N LEU A 283 -10.22 -15.36 -2.84
CA LEU A 283 -10.36 -16.70 -3.39
C LEU A 283 -11.15 -16.71 -4.69
N LEU A 284 -12.29 -16.01 -4.75
CA LEU A 284 -13.07 -15.87 -5.99
C LEU A 284 -12.28 -15.20 -7.11
N THR A 285 -11.46 -14.21 -6.78
CA THR A 285 -10.59 -13.53 -7.77
C THR A 285 -9.55 -14.50 -8.31
N VAL A 286 -8.91 -15.30 -7.47
CA VAL A 286 -7.93 -16.32 -7.89
C VAL A 286 -8.59 -17.40 -8.75
N LEU A 287 -9.72 -17.96 -8.28
CA LEU A 287 -10.45 -19.02 -9.00
C LEU A 287 -10.96 -18.59 -10.38
N THR A 288 -11.14 -17.29 -10.60
CA THR A 288 -11.59 -16.72 -11.88
C THR A 288 -10.46 -16.09 -12.68
N ALA A 289 -9.19 -16.38 -12.34
CA ALA A 289 -8.00 -15.80 -12.99
C ALA A 289 -8.04 -14.26 -13.07
N GLY A 290 -8.54 -13.60 -12.04
CA GLY A 290 -8.65 -12.15 -11.94
C GLY A 290 -9.93 -11.55 -12.51
N ILE A 291 -10.75 -12.31 -13.26
CA ILE A 291 -11.98 -11.78 -13.89
C ILE A 291 -12.95 -11.22 -12.84
N TYR A 292 -13.07 -11.86 -11.67
CA TYR A 292 -13.93 -11.39 -10.58
C TYR A 292 -13.37 -10.15 -9.83
N GLY A 293 -12.14 -9.73 -10.13
CA GLY A 293 -11.44 -8.62 -9.47
C GLY A 293 -12.28 -7.35 -9.27
N PRO A 294 -13.09 -6.89 -10.26
CA PRO A 294 -13.90 -5.70 -10.10
C PRO A 294 -14.97 -5.78 -9.00
N TRP A 295 -15.62 -6.93 -8.85
CA TRP A 295 -16.60 -7.14 -7.77
C TRP A 295 -15.92 -7.31 -6.41
N ALA A 296 -14.75 -7.95 -6.38
CA ALA A 296 -13.93 -8.04 -5.18
C ALA A 296 -13.52 -6.65 -4.66
N ILE A 297 -12.96 -5.82 -5.54
CA ILE A 297 -12.58 -4.43 -5.24
C ILE A 297 -13.80 -3.63 -4.78
N ALA A 298 -14.92 -3.68 -5.51
CA ALA A 298 -16.13 -2.95 -5.15
C ALA A 298 -16.66 -3.33 -3.75
N LYS A 299 -16.77 -4.64 -3.46
CA LYS A 299 -17.28 -5.11 -2.16
C LYS A 299 -16.35 -4.76 -1.00
N ILE A 300 -15.03 -4.94 -1.17
CA ILE A 300 -14.05 -4.59 -0.13
C ILE A 300 -14.03 -3.08 0.08
N SER A 301 -13.92 -2.29 -0.97
CA SER A 301 -13.90 -0.82 -0.88
C SER A 301 -15.18 -0.27 -0.26
N ASN A 302 -16.36 -0.76 -0.66
CA ASN A 302 -17.62 -0.34 -0.04
C ASN A 302 -17.65 -0.68 1.46
N TRP A 303 -17.17 -1.86 1.86
CA TRP A 303 -17.15 -2.22 3.26
C TRP A 303 -16.17 -1.34 4.05
N VAL A 304 -14.95 -1.12 3.54
CA VAL A 304 -13.95 -0.28 4.20
C VAL A 304 -14.46 1.15 4.33
N LEU A 305 -14.90 1.77 3.23
CA LEU A 305 -15.33 3.16 3.20
C LEU A 305 -16.57 3.41 4.07
N ASN A 306 -17.61 2.57 3.99
CA ASN A 306 -18.82 2.72 4.82
C ASN A 306 -18.57 2.48 6.33
N ASN A 307 -17.44 1.90 6.72
CA ASN A 307 -17.04 1.73 8.11
C ASN A 307 -15.97 2.75 8.54
N THR A 308 -15.50 3.60 7.63
CA THR A 308 -14.62 4.72 7.89
C THR A 308 -15.44 5.99 8.04
N GLY A 309 -15.14 6.80 9.04
CA GLY A 309 -15.81 8.06 9.28
C GLY A 309 -14.87 9.10 9.85
N ILE A 310 -15.37 10.33 9.94
CA ILE A 310 -14.70 11.46 10.56
C ILE A 310 -15.36 11.72 11.91
N ASP A 311 -14.56 11.74 12.98
CA ASP A 311 -14.97 12.06 14.33
C ASP A 311 -14.51 13.47 14.70
N GLU A 312 -15.47 14.39 14.72
CA GLU A 312 -15.28 15.81 15.03
C GLU A 312 -15.25 16.06 16.54
N GLY A 313 -15.59 15.06 17.37
CA GLY A 313 -15.57 15.19 18.83
C GLY A 313 -14.24 14.81 19.48
N ARG A 314 -13.30 14.24 18.72
CA ARG A 314 -12.03 13.74 19.23
C ARG A 314 -11.06 14.83 19.69
N ALA A 315 -11.37 16.09 19.40
CA ALA A 315 -10.66 17.28 19.85
C ALA A 315 -10.74 17.50 21.39
N ALA A 316 -11.73 16.91 22.07
CA ALA A 316 -12.06 17.26 23.46
C ALA A 316 -11.47 16.33 24.52
N VAL A 317 -10.59 15.38 24.15
CA VAL A 317 -9.97 14.46 25.11
C VAL A 317 -8.45 14.57 24.98
N GLU A 318 -7.92 15.61 25.59
CA GLU A 318 -6.52 15.67 26.05
C GLU A 318 -6.32 14.73 27.25
#